data_AF-T1K0D5-F1
#
_entry.id   AF-T1K0D5-F1
#
_cell.length_a   1.000
_cell.length_b   1.000
_cell.length_c   1.000
_cell.angle_alpha   90.00
_cell.angle_beta   90.00
_cell.angle_gamma   90.00
#
_symmetry.space_group_name_H-M   'P 1'
#
loop_
_entity.id
_entity.type
_entity.pdbx_description
1 polymer ?
#
loop_
_entity_poly.entity_id
_entity_poly.type
_entity_poly.pdbx_seq_one_letter_code
_entity_poly.pdbx_strand_id
1 'polypeptide(L)' 'METLEEDDTKSKNIGLNIEAVANYNGTPIYDLNLDTITDKPWRKPGADITDYFNYGFNEETWKIYCEKQKKILSDIIGCS' A
#
# COMPACT_ATOMS: atom_id res chain seq x y z
N MET A 1 -16.10 15.71 34.98
CA MET A 1 -14.84 14.96 35.16
C MET A 1 -15.11 13.60 34.56
N GLU A 2 -14.86 13.50 33.25
CA GLU A 2 -15.25 12.35 32.45
C GLU A 2 -13.98 11.53 32.18
N THR A 3 -14.07 10.27 32.57
CA THR A 3 -13.03 9.25 32.50
C THR A 3 -12.77 8.90 31.04
N LEU A 4 -11.56 9.19 30.54
CA LEU A 4 -11.11 8.74 29.23
C LEU A 4 -10.75 7.25 29.33
N GLU A 5 -11.50 6.44 28.60
CA GLU A 5 -11.30 5.00 28.44
C GLU A 5 -9.94 4.70 27.80
N GLU A 6 -9.27 3.69 28.33
CA GLU A 6 -8.02 3.13 27.83
C GLU A 6 -8.28 2.34 26.54
N ASP A 7 -7.63 2.68 25.41
CA ASP A 7 -7.53 1.78 24.27
C ASP A 7 -6.13 1.14 24.24
N ASP A 8 -6.09 -0.08 24.79
CA ASP A 8 -4.98 -1.04 24.71
C ASP A 8 -4.57 -1.29 23.25
N THR A 9 -3.57 -0.57 22.74
CA THR A 9 -2.83 -1.03 21.56
C THR A 9 -1.84 -2.12 21.98
N LYS A 10 -2.41 -3.25 22.38
CA LYS A 10 -1.75 -4.53 22.61
C LYS A 10 -0.88 -4.85 21.39
N SER A 11 0.43 -4.73 21.58
CA SER A 11 1.45 -5.20 20.63
C SER A 11 1.21 -6.69 20.37
N LYS A 12 0.40 -6.99 19.35
CA LYS A 12 0.31 -8.32 18.77
C LYS A 12 1.66 -8.57 18.13
N ASN A 13 2.26 -9.72 18.42
CA ASN A 13 3.40 -10.23 17.67
C ASN A 13 2.96 -10.37 16.20
N ILE A 14 3.12 -9.30 15.43
CA ILE A 14 2.79 -9.25 14.01
C ILE A 14 3.98 -9.90 13.33
N GLY A 15 3.93 -11.22 13.18
CA GLY A 15 4.70 -11.85 12.12
C GLY A 15 4.34 -11.12 10.83
N LEU A 16 5.28 -10.37 10.26
CA LEU A 16 5.09 -9.73 8.97
C LEU A 16 4.85 -10.86 7.98
N ASN A 17 3.61 -11.06 7.58
CA ASN A 17 3.31 -11.94 6.48
C ASN A 17 3.79 -11.22 5.22
N ILE A 18 5.02 -11.54 4.79
CA ILE A 18 5.69 -10.95 3.63
C ILE A 18 4.90 -11.25 2.34
N GLU A 19 4.07 -12.30 2.35
CA GLU A 19 3.26 -12.73 1.20
C GLU A 19 1.83 -12.16 1.24
N ALA A 20 1.43 -11.49 2.32
CA ALA A 20 0.10 -10.90 2.41
C ALA A 20 -0.01 -9.70 1.48
N VAL A 21 -0.88 -9.81 0.48
CA VAL A 21 -1.22 -8.70 -0.39
C VAL A 21 -2.15 -7.75 0.36
N ALA A 22 -1.77 -6.48 0.46
CA ALA A 22 -2.64 -5.46 1.01
C ALA A 22 -3.80 -5.17 0.05
N ASN A 23 -5.01 -4.99 0.59
CA ASN A 23 -6.19 -4.62 -0.19
C ASN A 23 -6.55 -3.16 0.12
N TYR A 24 -6.72 -2.36 -0.93
CA TYR A 24 -7.24 -1.00 -0.85
C TYR A 24 -8.67 -0.99 -1.42
N ASN A 25 -9.67 -0.69 -0.59
CA ASN A 25 -11.10 -0.71 -0.97
C ASN A 25 -11.56 -2.03 -1.62
N GLY A 26 -11.00 -3.16 -1.20
CA GLY A 26 -11.31 -4.49 -1.76
C GLY A 26 -10.54 -4.85 -3.03
N THR A 27 -9.74 -3.95 -3.58
CA THR A 27 -8.84 -4.19 -4.71
C THR A 27 -7.42 -4.48 -4.21
N PRO A 28 -6.72 -5.51 -4.72
CA PRO A 28 -5.31 -5.72 -4.41
C PRO A 28 -4.49 -4.46 -4.67
N ILE A 29 -3.52 -4.14 -3.81
CA ILE A 29 -2.71 -2.93 -3.94
C ILE A 29 -1.96 -2.85 -5.27
N TYR A 30 -1.65 -4.00 -5.89
CA TYR A 30 -1.03 -4.06 -7.21
C TYR A 30 -2.00 -3.71 -8.34
N ASP A 31 -3.30 -3.97 -8.17
CA ASP A 31 -4.36 -3.62 -9.12
C ASP A 31 -4.90 -2.20 -8.90
N LEU A 32 -4.40 -1.49 -7.89
CA LEU A 32 -4.76 -0.11 -7.65
C LEU A 32 -4.25 0.77 -8.80
N ASN A 33 -5.17 1.28 -9.60
CA ASN A 33 -4.85 2.30 -10.57
C ASN A 33 -4.66 3.64 -9.85
N LEU A 34 -3.41 4.05 -9.63
CA LEU A 34 -3.13 5.35 -9.01
C LEU A 34 -3.77 6.52 -9.77
N ASP A 35 -4.07 6.41 -11.06
CA ASP A 35 -4.72 7.47 -11.84
C ASP A 35 -6.22 7.62 -11.55
N THR A 36 -6.87 6.63 -10.93
CA THR A 36 -8.26 6.78 -10.46
C THR A 36 -8.35 7.47 -9.11
N ILE A 37 -7.23 7.63 -8.39
CA ILE A 37 -7.18 8.34 -7.12
C ILE A 37 -7.26 9.85 -7.39
N THR A 38 -8.39 10.45 -7.00
CA THR A 38 -8.68 11.86 -7.26
C THR A 38 -7.85 12.81 -6.39
N ASP A 39 -7.67 12.49 -5.10
CA ASP A 39 -6.80 13.27 -4.22
C ASP A 39 -5.46 12.56 -4.06
N LYS A 40 -4.42 13.13 -4.68
CA LYS A 40 -3.03 12.67 -4.59
C LYS A 40 -2.28 13.64 -3.69
N PRO A 41 -2.32 13.46 -2.35
CA PRO A 41 -1.72 14.42 -1.42
C PRO A 41 -0.20 14.59 -1.64
N TRP A 42 0.49 13.57 -2.14
CA TRP A 42 1.90 13.63 -2.54
C TRP A 42 2.21 14.53 -3.75
N ARG A 43 1.19 15.01 -4.49
CA ARG A 43 1.36 15.99 -5.59
C ARG A 43 1.22 17.45 -5.13
N LYS A 44 0.87 17.69 -3.86
CA LYS A 44 0.69 19.05 -3.33
C LYS A 44 2.07 19.73 -3.19
N PRO A 45 2.16 21.06 -3.45
CA PRO A 45 3.43 21.77 -3.28
C PRO A 45 3.90 21.68 -1.83
N GLY A 46 5.17 21.30 -1.63
CA GLY A 46 5.75 21.10 -0.31
C GLY A 46 5.49 19.72 0.32
N ALA A 47 4.78 18.82 -0.36
CA ALA A 47 4.70 17.43 0.06
C ALA A 47 6.03 16.72 -0.19
N ASP A 48 6.49 15.96 0.81
CA ASP A 48 7.61 15.04 0.62
C ASP A 48 7.08 13.71 0.09
N ILE A 49 7.73 13.18 -0.95
CA ILE A 49 7.36 11.90 -1.55
C ILE A 49 7.63 10.73 -0.60
N THR A 50 8.62 10.87 0.29
CA THR A 50 9.05 9.83 1.24
C THR A 50 8.03 9.59 2.35
N ASP A 51 7.12 10.53 2.59
CA ASP A 51 5.98 10.36 3.50
C ASP A 51 4.94 9.35 2.97
N TYR A 52 4.93 9.11 1.65
CA TYR A 52 3.93 8.28 0.97
C TYR A 52 4.53 7.03 0.33
N PHE A 53 5.77 7.09 -0.14
CA PHE A 53 6.45 6.00 -0.83
C PHE A 53 7.73 5.61 -0.09
N ASN A 54 7.82 4.33 0.28
CA ASN A 54 9.00 3.75 0.91
C ASN A 54 10.05 3.32 -0.13
N TYR A 55 11.26 3.01 0.33
CA TYR A 55 12.35 2.46 -0.49
C TYR A 55 12.83 3.37 -1.65
N GLY A 56 12.58 4.68 -1.55
CA GLY A 56 12.93 5.63 -2.61
C GLY A 56 12.04 5.51 -3.85
N PHE A 57 10.89 4.85 -3.74
CA PHE A 57 9.88 4.88 -4.79
C PHE A 57 9.23 6.26 -4.90
N ASN A 58 8.65 6.49 -6.05
CA ASN A 58 7.82 7.62 -6.40
C ASN A 58 6.60 7.09 -7.18
N GLU A 59 5.70 7.99 -7.59
CA GLU A 59 4.47 7.59 -8.29
C GLU A 59 4.75 6.77 -9.56
N GLU A 60 5.78 7.09 -10.32
CA GLU A 60 6.12 6.41 -11.58
C GLU A 60 6.72 5.01 -11.35
N THR A 61 7.71 4.92 -10.48
CA THR A 61 8.38 3.66 -10.15
C THR A 61 7.45 2.69 -9.44
N TRP A 62 6.51 3.21 -8.63
CA TRP A 62 5.44 2.41 -8.02
C TRP A 62 4.52 1.80 -9.08
N LYS A 63 4.09 2.56 -10.10
CA LYS A 63 3.27 2.02 -11.19
C LYS A 63 4.00 0.89 -11.92
N ILE A 64 5.27 1.07 -12.23
CA ILE A 64 6.09 0.04 -12.88
C ILE A 64 6.18 -1.22 -12.01
N TYR A 65 6.32 -1.05 -10.69
CA TYR A 65 6.36 -2.16 -9.75
C TYR A 65 5.02 -2.93 -9.71
N CYS A 66 3.89 -2.22 -9.64
CA CYS A 66 2.56 -2.84 -9.72
C CYS A 66 2.39 -3.70 -10.97
N GLU A 67 2.79 -3.21 -12.15
CA GLU A 67 2.69 -3.97 -13.40
C GLU A 67 3.59 -5.22 -13.41
N LYS A 68 4.81 -5.13 -12.87
CA LYS A 68 5.68 -6.30 -12.69
C LYS A 68 5.06 -7.32 -11.74
N GLN A 69 4.47 -6.85 -10.63
CA GLN A 69 3.87 -7.73 -9.64
C GLN A 69 2.64 -8.44 -10.20
N LYS A 70 1.79 -7.77 -10.99
CA LYS A 70 0.67 -8.40 -11.71
C LYS A 70 1.16 -9.51 -12.63
N LYS A 71 2.24 -9.27 -13.38
CA LYS A 71 2.82 -10.28 -14.27
C LYS A 71 3.32 -11.49 -13.48
N ILE A 72 4.08 -11.26 -12.41
CA ILE A 72 4.59 -12.33 -11.54
C ILE A 72 3.43 -13.13 -10.94
N LEU A 73 2.39 -12.47 -10.42
CA LEU A 73 1.20 -13.13 -9.87
C LEU A 73 0.44 -13.93 -10.95
N SER A 74 0.30 -13.38 -12.15
CA SER A 74 -0.32 -14.09 -13.28
C SER A 74 0.47 -15.34 -13.68
N ASP A 75 1.80 -15.26 -13.71
CA ASP A 75 2.67 -16.38 -14.05
C ASP A 75 2.65 -17.47 -12.94
N ILE A 76 2.56 -17.05 -11.67
CA ILE A 76 2.46 -17.96 -10.51
C ILE A 76 1.09 -18.64 -10.44
N ILE A 77 0.00 -17.90 -10.65
CA ILE A 77 -1.38 -18.41 -10.57
C ILE A 77 -1.76 -19.19 -11.84
N GLY A 78 -1.18 -18.84 -13.00
CA GLY A 78 -1.41 -19.52 -14.28
C GLY A 78 -0.65 -20.83 -14.48
N CYS A 79 0.20 -21.23 -13.53
CA CYS A 79 0.89 -22.51 -13.53
C CYS A 79 0.14 -23.51 -12.63
N SER A 80 -0.95 -24.06 -13.17
CA SER A 80 -1.69 -25.21 -12.62
C SER A 80 -2.21 -26.08 -13.74
#